data_AF-A0A2M4BVW6-F1
#
_entry.id   AF-A0A2M4BVW6-F1
#
_cell.length_a   1.000
_cell.length_b   1.000
_cell.length_c   1.000
_cell.angle_alpha   90.00
_cell.angle_beta   90.00
_cell.angle_gamma   90.00
#
_symmetry.space_group_name_H-M   'P 1'
#
loop_
_entity.id
_entity.type
_entity.pdbx_description
1 polymer ?
#
loop_
_entity_poly.entity_id
_entity_poly.type
_entity_poly.pdbx_seq_one_letter_code
_entity_poly.pdbx_strand_id
1 'polypeptide(L)'
;MFTTFIGLIDIQSWWEVPCIAHFCSLFSSTFKLPEFYIEELEEALLTDTDAEGEVVNAKVCTALKLSELIVALLKGCDTLAPISSQISPSNYQMFLRRLFREKCQVYNVENPFNTDTDFEKLPLRTKILILKYLCDFRLDSEDVCNSISGYLPDSIRLEPIGYDRNGSSYWYFYGTRLYREDRVPGKSKASKAATIWQVICFTEEDWRNLATKLDNSTNQKERALHEVLVENFLPKLSKLFREQERKRRARLLEQRTSSRIRLLREKQQQEQQQLKDQQQRYVRC
;
A
#
# COMPACT_ATOMS: atom_id res chain seq x y z
N MET A 1 0.44 12.78 -20.74
CA MET A 1 -0.12 13.58 -19.62
C MET A 1 -1.58 13.24 -19.28
N PHE A 2 -2.37 12.63 -20.18
CA PHE A 2 -3.76 12.21 -19.87
C PHE A 2 -3.87 10.85 -19.15
N THR A 3 -2.91 9.94 -19.34
CA THR A 3 -2.95 8.58 -18.76
C THR A 3 -2.78 8.53 -17.24
N THR A 4 -1.97 9.43 -16.67
CA THR A 4 -1.73 9.47 -15.21
C THR A 4 -2.90 10.03 -14.41
N PHE A 5 -3.67 10.96 -14.98
CA PHE A 5 -4.83 11.55 -14.29
C PHE A 5 -6.02 10.58 -14.23
N ILE A 6 -6.27 9.83 -15.31
CA ILE A 6 -7.30 8.77 -15.33
C ILE A 6 -6.92 7.66 -14.35
N GLY A 7 -5.66 7.19 -14.40
CA GLY A 7 -5.17 6.17 -13.48
C GLY A 7 -5.27 6.55 -11.99
N LEU A 8 -5.10 7.83 -11.65
CA LEU A 8 -5.21 8.32 -10.27
C LEU A 8 -6.66 8.36 -9.78
N ILE A 9 -7.62 8.75 -10.62
CA ILE A 9 -9.04 8.74 -10.26
C ILE A 9 -9.52 7.30 -10.09
N ASP A 10 -9.10 6.41 -11.00
CA ASP A 10 -9.48 5.01 -10.96
C ASP A 10 -8.95 4.32 -9.69
N ILE A 11 -7.66 4.47 -9.38
CA ILE A 11 -7.07 3.83 -8.19
C ILE A 11 -7.71 4.31 -6.88
N GLN A 12 -8.07 5.58 -6.80
CA GLN A 12 -8.73 6.17 -5.62
C GLN A 12 -10.19 5.71 -5.46
N SER A 13 -10.79 5.14 -6.51
CA SER A 13 -12.13 4.57 -6.49
C SER A 13 -12.17 3.09 -6.10
N TRP A 14 -11.02 2.46 -5.90
CA TRP A 14 -10.93 1.03 -5.58
C TRP A 14 -10.70 0.83 -4.08
N TRP A 15 -11.68 0.24 -3.41
CA TRP A 15 -11.66 -0.03 -1.97
C TRP A 15 -10.49 -0.94 -1.54
N GLU A 16 -9.93 -1.72 -2.46
CA GLU A 16 -8.79 -2.58 -2.19
C GLU A 16 -7.54 -1.75 -1.81
N VAL A 17 -7.39 -0.54 -2.34
CA VAL A 17 -6.23 0.31 -2.10
C VAL A 17 -6.16 0.75 -0.63
N PRO A 18 -7.19 1.40 -0.04
CA PRO A 18 -7.18 1.69 1.38
C PRO A 18 -7.17 0.44 2.26
N CYS A 19 -7.72 -0.68 1.79
CA CYS A 19 -7.65 -1.95 2.52
C CYS A 19 -6.20 -2.49 2.63
N ILE A 20 -5.45 -2.55 1.52
CA ILE A 20 -4.03 -2.97 1.50
C ILE A 20 -3.19 -2.02 2.38
N ALA A 21 -3.41 -0.73 2.21
CA ALA A 21 -2.70 0.32 2.91
C ALA A 21 -2.93 0.23 4.44
N HIS A 22 -4.18 0.04 4.85
CA HIS A 22 -4.54 -0.18 6.26
C HIS A 22 -3.94 -1.46 6.83
N PHE A 23 -4.02 -2.58 6.09
CA PHE A 23 -3.38 -3.83 6.49
C PHE A 23 -1.89 -3.63 6.78
N CYS A 24 -1.17 -2.98 5.85
CA CYS A 24 0.26 -2.75 6.00
C CYS A 24 0.56 -1.84 7.20
N SER A 25 -0.28 -0.83 7.44
CA SER A 25 -0.15 0.05 8.62
C SER A 25 -0.46 -0.67 9.93
N LEU A 26 -1.46 -1.54 9.97
CA LEU A 26 -1.90 -2.23 11.18
C LEU A 26 -0.90 -3.29 11.63
N PHE A 27 -0.30 -4.00 10.65
CA PHE A 27 0.63 -5.10 10.89
C PHE A 27 2.09 -4.74 10.59
N SER A 28 2.44 -3.45 10.46
CA SER A 28 3.80 -3.02 10.11
C SER A 28 4.85 -3.56 11.06
N SER A 29 4.63 -3.42 12.37
CA SER A 29 5.55 -3.90 13.40
C SER A 29 5.57 -5.43 13.48
N THR A 30 4.39 -6.02 13.42
CA THR A 30 4.16 -7.46 13.60
C THR A 30 4.76 -8.29 12.48
N PHE A 31 4.51 -7.88 11.23
CA PHE A 31 5.01 -8.58 10.04
C PHE A 31 6.25 -7.93 9.43
N LYS A 32 6.82 -6.92 10.09
CA LYS A 32 7.99 -6.14 9.63
C LYS A 32 7.79 -5.59 8.21
N LEU A 33 6.59 -5.08 7.94
CA LEU A 33 6.24 -4.51 6.64
C LEU A 33 6.81 -3.09 6.51
N PRO A 34 7.13 -2.65 5.27
CA PRO A 34 7.49 -1.25 5.03
C PRO A 34 6.42 -0.30 5.56
N GLU A 35 6.83 0.76 6.26
CA GLU A 35 5.93 1.83 6.70
C GLU A 35 5.73 2.86 5.59
N PHE A 36 4.48 3.10 5.19
CA PHE A 36 4.13 4.06 4.16
C PHE A 36 2.72 4.64 4.36
N TYR A 37 2.49 5.83 3.78
CA TYR A 37 1.15 6.38 3.62
C TYR A 37 0.55 5.98 2.28
N ILE A 38 -0.78 6.01 2.19
CA ILE A 38 -1.53 5.57 1.01
C ILE A 38 -1.12 6.30 -0.28
N GLU A 39 -0.73 7.56 -0.18
CA GLU A 39 -0.16 8.32 -1.30
C GLU A 39 1.09 7.64 -1.88
N GLU A 40 1.97 7.11 -1.03
CA GLU A 40 3.21 6.43 -1.46
C GLU A 40 2.90 5.08 -2.13
N LEU A 41 1.81 4.41 -1.74
CA LEU A 41 1.33 3.19 -2.41
C LEU A 41 0.76 3.48 -3.79
N GLU A 42 -0.08 4.50 -3.91
CA GLU A 42 -0.63 4.92 -5.20
C GLU A 42 0.48 5.35 -6.16
N GLU A 43 1.44 6.15 -5.67
CA GLU A 43 2.62 6.54 -6.44
C GLU A 43 3.45 5.33 -6.87
N ALA A 44 3.70 4.38 -5.98
CA ALA A 44 4.46 3.17 -6.30
C ALA A 44 3.76 2.29 -7.35
N LEU A 45 2.42 2.22 -7.32
CA LEU A 45 1.61 1.47 -8.29
C LEU A 45 1.50 2.15 -9.65
N LEU A 46 1.49 3.48 -9.68
CA LEU A 46 1.42 4.31 -10.89
C LEU A 46 2.80 4.60 -11.50
N THR A 47 3.89 4.21 -10.84
CA THR A 47 5.24 4.38 -11.38
C THR A 47 5.47 3.34 -12.47
N ASP A 48 5.64 3.81 -13.71
CA ASP A 48 6.03 2.96 -14.83
C ASP A 48 7.50 2.55 -14.69
N THR A 49 7.78 1.25 -14.87
CA THR A 49 9.13 0.69 -15.02
C THR A 49 9.33 0.25 -16.47
N ASP A 50 10.51 0.47 -17.04
CA ASP A 50 10.86 -0.06 -18.36
C ASP A 50 11.12 -1.58 -18.32
N ALA A 51 11.55 -2.14 -19.44
CA ALA A 51 11.77 -3.58 -19.60
C ALA A 51 12.89 -4.12 -18.70
N GLU A 52 13.78 -3.23 -18.26
CA GLU A 52 14.94 -3.45 -17.39
C GLU A 52 14.62 -3.16 -15.90
N GLY A 53 13.43 -2.64 -15.60
CA GLY A 53 13.00 -2.32 -14.24
C GLY A 53 13.38 -0.91 -13.77
N GLU A 54 13.90 -0.06 -14.66
CA GLU A 54 14.25 1.34 -14.39
C GLU A 54 13.02 2.25 -14.53
N VAL A 55 12.93 3.25 -13.67
CA VAL A 55 11.75 4.14 -13.61
C VAL A 55 11.71 5.04 -14.86
N VAL A 56 10.69 4.87 -15.71
CA VAL A 56 10.55 5.59 -16.99
C VAL A 56 10.34 7.09 -16.76
N ASN A 57 9.80 7.48 -15.59
CA ASN A 57 9.50 8.85 -15.25
C ASN A 57 10.12 9.26 -13.90
N ALA A 58 11.39 9.67 -13.94
CA ALA A 58 12.22 10.02 -12.79
C ALA A 58 11.70 11.17 -11.88
N LYS A 59 10.52 11.74 -12.15
CA LYS A 59 9.94 12.85 -11.38
C LYS A 59 9.15 12.41 -10.14
N VAL A 60 8.78 11.14 -10.01
CA VAL A 60 8.08 10.63 -8.82
C VAL A 60 9.04 9.73 -8.05
N CYS A 61 9.72 10.31 -7.05
CA CYS A 61 10.46 9.52 -6.07
C CYS A 61 9.46 9.08 -5.00
N THR A 62 9.11 7.80 -4.96
CA THR A 62 8.41 7.20 -3.82
C THR A 62 9.41 6.45 -2.93
N ALA A 63 9.24 6.55 -1.61
CA ALA A 63 10.05 5.79 -0.66
C ALA A 63 9.67 4.31 -0.64
N LEU A 64 8.43 3.99 -1.04
CA LEU A 64 7.92 2.62 -1.04
C LEU A 64 8.37 1.86 -2.29
N LYS A 65 8.99 0.70 -2.09
CA LYS A 65 9.23 -0.26 -3.18
C LYS A 65 8.26 -1.44 -3.06
N LEU A 66 7.48 -1.67 -4.11
CA LEU A 66 6.52 -2.78 -4.14
C LEU A 66 7.20 -4.14 -4.00
N SER A 67 8.38 -4.32 -4.57
CA SER A 67 9.15 -5.57 -4.43
C SER A 67 9.54 -5.86 -2.98
N GLU A 68 9.90 -4.84 -2.19
CA GLU A 68 10.22 -5.02 -0.77
C GLU A 68 8.96 -5.39 0.04
N LEU A 69 7.82 -4.75 -0.24
CA LEU A 69 6.54 -5.10 0.37
C LEU A 69 6.12 -6.54 0.04
N ILE A 70 6.19 -6.93 -1.24
CA ILE A 70 5.84 -8.28 -1.69
C ILE A 70 6.74 -9.31 -1.02
N VAL A 71 8.05 -9.09 -0.99
CA VAL A 71 9.01 -9.99 -0.33
C VAL A 71 8.70 -10.13 1.16
N ALA A 72 8.39 -9.04 1.86
CA ALA A 72 8.05 -9.08 3.28
C ALA A 72 6.81 -9.94 3.54
N LEU A 73 5.77 -9.81 2.71
CA LEU A 73 4.55 -10.62 2.81
C LEU A 73 4.81 -12.10 2.47
N LEU A 74 5.54 -12.38 1.39
CA LEU A 74 5.88 -13.75 0.96
C LEU A 74 6.66 -14.50 2.03
N LYS A 75 7.62 -13.84 2.71
CA LYS A 75 8.43 -14.45 3.77
C LYS A 75 7.60 -14.90 4.97
N GLY A 76 6.44 -14.29 5.20
CA GLY A 76 5.52 -14.66 6.27
C GLY A 76 4.50 -15.73 5.89
N CYS A 77 4.54 -16.27 4.67
CA CYS A 77 3.59 -17.32 4.23
C CYS A 77 4.16 -18.72 4.49
N ASP A 78 3.40 -19.58 5.18
CA ASP A 78 3.85 -20.92 5.59
C ASP A 78 4.25 -21.82 4.41
N THR A 79 3.53 -21.73 3.29
CA THR A 79 3.86 -22.38 2.01
C THR A 79 5.31 -22.15 1.58
N LEU A 80 5.89 -21.00 1.93
CA LEU A 80 7.25 -20.60 1.55
C LEU A 80 8.23 -20.62 2.73
N ALA A 81 7.81 -21.02 3.94
CA ALA A 81 8.65 -21.00 5.14
C ALA A 81 10.03 -21.67 4.96
N PRO A 82 10.16 -22.85 4.32
CA PRO A 82 11.46 -23.54 4.16
C PRO A 82 12.49 -22.77 3.32
N ILE A 83 12.03 -21.86 2.46
CA ILE A 83 12.85 -21.12 1.48
C ILE A 83 12.77 -19.61 1.68
N SER A 84 12.07 -19.16 2.71
CA SER A 84 11.80 -17.74 3.01
C SER A 84 13.07 -16.89 3.04
N SER A 85 14.18 -17.41 3.57
CA SER A 85 15.47 -16.71 3.64
C SER A 85 16.08 -16.39 2.28
N GLN A 86 15.73 -17.15 1.23
CA GLN A 86 16.25 -16.99 -0.12
C GLN A 86 15.42 -16.00 -0.97
N ILE A 87 14.25 -15.59 -0.49
CA ILE A 87 13.38 -14.65 -1.19
C ILE A 87 13.97 -13.24 -1.09
N SER A 88 14.16 -12.61 -2.24
CA SER A 88 14.72 -11.27 -2.38
C SER A 88 13.95 -10.46 -3.45
N PRO A 89 14.15 -9.13 -3.50
CA PRO A 89 13.53 -8.30 -4.53
C PRO A 89 13.90 -8.68 -5.98
N SER A 90 14.97 -9.44 -6.20
CA SER A 90 15.41 -9.85 -7.54
C SER A 90 14.82 -11.19 -8.00
N ASN A 91 14.20 -11.97 -7.11
CA ASN A 91 13.68 -13.31 -7.44
C ASN A 91 12.25 -13.56 -6.96
N TYR A 92 11.60 -12.57 -6.32
CA TYR A 92 10.28 -12.75 -5.71
C TYR A 92 9.21 -13.25 -6.69
N GLN A 93 9.32 -12.95 -7.99
CA GLN A 93 8.35 -13.31 -9.02
C GLN A 93 8.01 -14.80 -9.03
N MET A 94 9.02 -15.67 -9.00
CA MET A 94 8.81 -17.12 -9.05
C MET A 94 8.08 -17.64 -7.80
N PHE A 95 8.40 -17.06 -6.64
CA PHE A 95 7.79 -17.44 -5.36
C PHE A 95 6.36 -16.91 -5.24
N LEU A 96 6.12 -15.70 -5.75
CA LEU A 96 4.78 -15.13 -5.87
C LEU A 96 3.89 -16.01 -6.75
N ARG A 97 4.37 -16.44 -7.94
CA ARG A 97 3.64 -17.38 -8.81
C ARG A 97 3.34 -18.70 -8.10
N ARG A 98 4.33 -19.27 -7.41
CA ARG A 98 4.18 -20.54 -6.68
C ARG A 98 3.09 -20.43 -5.61
N LEU A 99 3.14 -19.38 -4.79
CA LEU A 99 2.13 -19.15 -3.75
C LEU A 99 0.73 -18.98 -4.36
N PHE A 100 0.59 -18.16 -5.41
CA PHE A 100 -0.69 -17.89 -6.03
C PHE A 100 -1.31 -19.13 -6.68
N ARG A 101 -0.51 -19.99 -7.32
CA ARG A 101 -0.99 -21.26 -7.89
C ARG A 101 -1.59 -22.16 -6.81
N GLU A 102 -0.90 -22.30 -5.68
CA GLU A 102 -1.36 -23.13 -4.56
C GLU A 102 -2.59 -22.51 -3.86
N LYS A 103 -2.47 -21.27 -3.38
CA LYS A 103 -3.52 -20.62 -2.59
C LYS A 103 -4.79 -20.38 -3.38
N CYS A 104 -4.72 -19.93 -4.64
CA CYS A 104 -5.92 -19.74 -5.44
C CYS A 104 -6.64 -21.07 -5.73
N GLN A 105 -5.88 -22.17 -5.88
CA GLN A 105 -6.46 -23.51 -6.02
C GLN A 105 -7.16 -23.95 -4.72
N VAL A 106 -6.52 -23.75 -3.57
CA VAL A 106 -7.09 -24.08 -2.24
C VAL A 106 -8.38 -23.31 -1.98
N TYR A 107 -8.41 -22.01 -2.30
CA TYR A 107 -9.59 -21.16 -2.12
C TYR A 107 -10.63 -21.28 -3.23
N ASN A 108 -10.34 -22.04 -4.29
CA ASN A 108 -11.18 -22.14 -5.49
C ASN A 108 -11.56 -20.76 -6.06
N VAL A 109 -10.56 -19.88 -6.18
CA VAL A 109 -10.69 -18.54 -6.78
C VAL A 109 -9.87 -18.43 -8.06
N GLU A 110 -10.26 -17.51 -8.94
CA GLU A 110 -9.47 -17.21 -10.13
C GLU A 110 -8.09 -16.68 -9.73
N ASN A 111 -7.04 -17.20 -10.35
CA ASN A 111 -5.67 -16.76 -10.09
C ASN A 111 -5.33 -15.53 -10.96
N PRO A 112 -5.23 -14.31 -10.38
CA PRO A 112 -4.91 -13.11 -11.14
C PRO A 112 -3.46 -13.06 -11.65
N PHE A 113 -2.60 -13.98 -11.19
CA PHE A 113 -1.17 -14.04 -11.54
C PHE A 113 -0.79 -15.36 -12.25
N ASN A 114 -1.62 -15.77 -13.21
CA ASN A 114 -1.44 -17.04 -13.93
C ASN A 114 -0.72 -16.91 -15.30
N THR A 115 -0.47 -15.69 -15.79
CA THR A 115 0.27 -15.44 -17.04
C THR A 115 1.78 -15.42 -16.81
N ASP A 116 2.62 -15.63 -17.82
CA ASP A 116 4.08 -15.52 -17.70
C ASP A 116 4.60 -14.06 -17.69
N THR A 117 3.72 -13.11 -17.42
CA THR A 117 4.05 -11.67 -17.37
C THR A 117 4.50 -11.29 -15.97
N ASP A 118 5.64 -10.60 -15.85
CA ASP A 118 6.15 -10.08 -14.59
C ASP A 118 5.18 -9.08 -13.96
N PHE A 119 5.13 -9.05 -12.62
CA PHE A 119 4.24 -8.20 -11.83
C PHE A 119 4.24 -6.73 -12.29
N GLU A 120 5.41 -6.16 -12.57
CA GLU A 120 5.60 -4.77 -12.98
C GLU A 120 4.92 -4.45 -14.32
N LYS A 121 4.76 -5.44 -15.19
CA LYS A 121 4.19 -5.31 -16.54
C LYS A 121 2.69 -5.58 -16.59
N LEU A 122 2.08 -5.94 -15.46
CA LEU A 122 0.65 -6.22 -15.39
C LEU A 122 -0.20 -4.95 -15.43
N PRO A 123 -1.47 -5.06 -15.86
CA PRO A 123 -2.44 -3.99 -15.69
C PRO A 123 -2.57 -3.57 -14.21
N LEU A 124 -2.76 -2.27 -13.98
CA LEU A 124 -2.83 -1.68 -12.63
C LEU A 124 -3.86 -2.39 -11.74
N ARG A 125 -5.04 -2.71 -12.30
CA ARG A 125 -6.10 -3.42 -11.56
C ARG A 125 -5.66 -4.80 -11.09
N THR A 126 -4.92 -5.53 -11.94
CA THR A 126 -4.38 -6.86 -11.61
C THR A 126 -3.31 -6.77 -10.53
N LYS A 127 -2.41 -5.77 -10.59
CA LYS A 127 -1.40 -5.53 -9.55
C LYS A 127 -2.05 -5.36 -8.16
N ILE A 128 -3.11 -4.57 -8.08
CA ILE A 128 -3.83 -4.31 -6.82
C ILE A 128 -4.54 -5.56 -6.32
N LEU A 129 -5.17 -6.33 -7.21
CA LEU A 129 -5.80 -7.59 -6.83
C LEU A 129 -4.79 -8.59 -6.28
N ILE A 130 -3.60 -8.68 -6.90
CA ILE A 130 -2.49 -9.51 -6.42
C ILE A 130 -2.04 -9.03 -5.03
N LEU A 131 -1.80 -7.74 -4.83
CA LEU A 131 -1.41 -7.23 -3.50
C LEU A 131 -2.49 -7.51 -2.45
N LYS A 132 -3.77 -7.35 -2.80
CA LYS A 132 -4.89 -7.65 -1.89
C LYS A 132 -4.92 -9.12 -1.50
N TYR A 133 -4.83 -10.04 -2.47
CA TYR A 133 -4.78 -11.47 -2.23
C TYR A 133 -3.55 -11.86 -1.41
N LEU A 134 -2.41 -11.22 -1.65
CA LEU A 134 -1.20 -11.47 -0.88
C LEU A 134 -1.35 -11.05 0.59
N CYS A 135 -2.02 -9.93 0.87
CA CYS A 135 -2.40 -9.56 2.24
C CYS A 135 -3.34 -10.58 2.88
N ASP A 136 -4.30 -11.10 2.13
CA ASP A 136 -5.24 -12.13 2.62
C ASP A 136 -4.52 -13.45 2.90
N PHE A 137 -3.70 -13.94 1.96
CA PHE A 137 -2.92 -15.17 2.15
C PHE A 137 -1.92 -15.06 3.30
N ARG A 138 -1.41 -13.86 3.60
CA ARG A 138 -0.54 -13.64 4.76
C ARG A 138 -1.27 -13.89 6.08
N LEU A 139 -2.59 -13.68 6.14
CA LEU A 139 -3.40 -13.92 7.34
C LEU A 139 -3.67 -15.40 7.60
N ASP A 140 -3.43 -16.28 6.62
CA ASP A 140 -3.63 -17.72 6.77
C ASP A 140 -2.56 -18.40 7.62
N SER A 141 -1.40 -17.76 7.78
CA SER A 141 -0.25 -18.39 8.41
C SER A 141 -0.47 -18.62 9.90
N GLU A 142 0.07 -19.72 10.43
CA GLU A 142 -0.14 -20.13 11.83
C GLU A 142 0.38 -19.09 12.85
N ASP A 143 1.41 -18.34 12.48
CA ASP A 143 2.01 -17.30 13.33
C ASP A 143 1.09 -16.10 13.57
N VAL A 144 0.04 -15.94 12.76
CA VAL A 144 -0.91 -14.83 12.81
C VAL A 144 -1.73 -14.86 14.09
N CYS A 145 -2.19 -16.03 14.55
CA CYS A 145 -2.98 -16.13 15.77
C CYS A 145 -2.22 -15.60 17.00
N ASN A 146 -0.93 -15.94 17.11
CA ASN A 146 -0.06 -15.46 18.18
C ASN A 146 0.28 -13.98 18.03
N SER A 147 0.38 -13.51 16.79
CA SER A 147 0.67 -12.13 16.45
C SER A 147 -0.50 -11.19 16.74
N ILE A 148 -1.74 -11.68 16.55
CA ILE A 148 -2.98 -10.92 16.71
C ILE A 148 -3.50 -10.95 18.15
N SER A 149 -3.12 -11.93 18.98
CA SER A 149 -3.62 -12.04 20.36
C SER A 149 -3.32 -10.83 21.25
N GLY A 150 -2.34 -9.99 20.89
CA GLY A 150 -2.03 -8.74 21.58
C GLY A 150 -2.96 -7.57 21.25
N TYR A 151 -3.84 -7.72 20.27
CA TYR A 151 -4.78 -6.69 19.83
C TYR A 151 -6.17 -6.95 20.41
N LEU A 152 -6.88 -5.88 20.77
CA LEU A 152 -8.30 -5.99 21.09
C LEU A 152 -9.08 -6.37 19.82
N PRO A 153 -10.01 -7.33 19.86
CA PRO A 153 -10.80 -7.74 18.69
C PRO A 153 -11.49 -6.57 17.99
N ASP A 154 -11.98 -5.61 18.77
CA ASP A 154 -12.67 -4.42 18.27
C ASP A 154 -11.72 -3.39 17.66
N SER A 155 -10.42 -3.42 18.02
CA SER A 155 -9.42 -2.52 17.44
C SER A 155 -8.93 -2.96 16.05
N ILE A 156 -9.22 -4.20 15.65
CA ILE A 156 -8.85 -4.75 14.33
C ILE A 156 -10.02 -4.63 13.34
N ARG A 157 -11.25 -4.56 13.85
CA ARG A 157 -12.45 -4.41 13.04
C ARG A 157 -12.55 -2.98 12.54
N LEU A 158 -12.44 -2.82 11.22
CA LEU A 158 -12.68 -1.53 10.60
C LEU A 158 -14.19 -1.28 10.48
N GLU A 159 -14.65 -0.19 11.07
CA GLU A 159 -16.04 0.26 10.99
C GLU A 159 -16.12 1.65 10.34
N PRO A 160 -17.22 1.97 9.66
CA PRO A 160 -17.42 3.30 9.13
C PRO A 160 -17.57 4.29 10.28
N ILE A 161 -16.95 5.47 10.16
CA ILE A 161 -17.02 6.53 11.16
C ILE A 161 -18.39 7.21 11.22
N GLY A 162 -19.25 6.97 10.22
CA GLY A 162 -20.62 7.44 10.19
C GLY A 162 -21.26 7.27 8.83
N TYR A 163 -22.47 7.82 8.72
CA TYR A 163 -23.31 7.69 7.53
C TYR A 163 -24.01 9.01 7.22
N ASP A 164 -24.35 9.23 5.95
CA ASP A 164 -25.19 10.37 5.55
C ASP A 164 -26.68 10.00 5.40
N ARG A 165 -27.50 10.98 5.00
CA ARG A 165 -28.93 10.78 4.74
C ARG A 165 -29.23 9.84 3.57
N ASN A 166 -28.29 9.72 2.63
CA ASN A 166 -28.42 8.86 1.45
C ASN A 166 -28.04 7.40 1.77
N GLY A 167 -27.52 7.16 2.98
CA GLY A 167 -27.06 5.84 3.42
C GLY A 167 -25.66 5.51 2.93
N SER A 168 -24.89 6.50 2.48
CA SER A 168 -23.49 6.34 2.13
C SER A 168 -22.66 6.20 3.42
N SER A 169 -21.69 5.30 3.39
CA SER A 169 -20.81 5.03 4.53
C SER A 169 -19.54 5.88 4.43
N TYR A 170 -19.07 6.42 5.55
CA TYR A 170 -17.85 7.21 5.62
C TYR A 170 -16.77 6.40 6.31
N TRP A 171 -15.61 6.24 5.66
CA TRP A 171 -14.55 5.34 6.11
C TRP A 171 -13.24 6.10 6.31
N TYR A 172 -12.69 5.99 7.52
CA TYR A 172 -11.35 6.44 7.84
C TYR A 172 -10.49 5.23 8.19
N PHE A 173 -9.41 5.03 7.43
CA PHE A 173 -8.52 3.90 7.63
C PHE A 173 -7.30 4.30 8.47
N TYR A 174 -6.54 5.28 7.97
CA TYR A 174 -5.38 5.88 8.63
C TYR A 174 -4.90 7.10 7.83
N GLY A 175 -4.00 7.89 8.41
CA GLY A 175 -3.40 9.04 7.73
C GLY A 175 -4.37 10.21 7.59
N THR A 176 -4.45 10.79 6.40
CA THR A 176 -5.15 12.08 6.14
C THR A 176 -6.35 11.97 5.21
N ARG A 177 -6.70 10.76 4.75
CA ARG A 177 -7.77 10.57 3.77
C ARG A 177 -9.07 10.11 4.40
N LEU A 178 -10.18 10.61 3.84
CA LEU A 178 -11.52 10.12 4.14
C LEU A 178 -12.18 9.59 2.87
N TYR A 179 -12.79 8.42 2.99
CA TYR A 179 -13.47 7.74 1.90
C TYR A 179 -14.98 7.76 2.12
N ARG A 180 -15.73 7.82 1.02
CA ARG A 180 -17.17 7.59 1.00
C ARG A 180 -17.47 6.39 0.13
N GLU A 181 -18.33 5.52 0.64
CA GLU A 181 -18.88 4.37 -0.06
C GLU A 181 -20.36 4.66 -0.35
N ASP A 182 -20.68 4.89 -1.61
CA ASP A 182 -22.05 5.07 -2.09
C ASP A 182 -22.64 3.73 -2.52
N ARG A 183 -23.86 3.42 -2.08
CA ARG A 183 -24.58 2.22 -2.50
C ARG A 183 -25.36 2.49 -3.78
N VAL A 184 -25.17 1.67 -4.80
CA VAL A 184 -25.92 1.79 -6.06
C VAL A 184 -27.38 1.37 -5.81
N PRO A 185 -28.37 2.24 -6.07
CA PRO A 185 -29.79 1.92 -5.87
C PRO A 185 -30.21 0.71 -6.70
N GLY A 186 -30.98 -0.21 -6.10
CA GLY A 186 -31.58 -1.36 -6.80
C GLY A 186 -30.76 -2.64 -6.86
N LYS A 187 -29.51 -2.66 -6.36
CA LYS A 187 -28.73 -3.89 -6.16
C LYS A 187 -28.76 -4.31 -4.68
N SER A 188 -28.88 -5.62 -4.42
CA SER A 188 -29.04 -6.15 -3.06
C SER A 188 -27.84 -5.83 -2.16
N LYS A 189 -28.06 -5.73 -0.84
CA LYS A 189 -27.04 -5.47 0.19
C LYS A 189 -25.85 -6.47 0.19
N ALA A 190 -25.94 -7.58 -0.55
CA ALA A 190 -24.95 -8.65 -0.55
C ALA A 190 -23.88 -8.52 -1.66
N SER A 191 -24.08 -7.71 -2.70
CA SER A 191 -23.08 -7.57 -3.77
C SER A 191 -22.14 -6.39 -3.53
N LYS A 192 -20.91 -6.65 -3.06
CA LYS A 192 -19.81 -5.65 -3.02
C LYS A 192 -19.52 -5.01 -4.40
N ALA A 193 -19.96 -5.65 -5.49
CA ALA A 193 -19.89 -5.12 -6.86
C ALA A 193 -20.89 -3.96 -7.16
N ALA A 194 -21.63 -3.47 -6.16
CA ALA A 194 -22.64 -2.42 -6.30
C ALA A 194 -22.33 -1.17 -5.47
N THR A 195 -21.07 -0.95 -5.10
CA THR A 195 -20.65 0.21 -4.31
C THR A 195 -19.62 1.04 -5.06
N ILE A 196 -19.78 2.35 -5.03
CA ILE A 196 -18.83 3.30 -5.61
C ILE A 196 -18.05 3.90 -4.46
N TRP A 197 -16.73 3.75 -4.50
CA TRP A 197 -15.84 4.35 -3.51
C TRP A 197 -15.23 5.63 -4.05
N GLN A 198 -15.12 6.63 -3.20
CA GLN A 198 -14.54 7.93 -3.55
C GLN A 198 -13.74 8.47 -2.38
N VAL A 199 -12.61 9.09 -2.66
CA VAL A 199 -11.92 9.94 -1.67
C VAL A 199 -12.64 11.28 -1.65
N ILE A 200 -13.11 11.68 -0.46
CA ILE A 200 -13.86 12.93 -0.28
C ILE A 200 -13.06 14.00 0.46
N CYS A 201 -12.01 13.60 1.19
CA CYS A 201 -11.12 14.55 1.85
C CYS A 201 -9.65 14.17 1.60
N PHE A 202 -8.89 15.13 1.08
CA PHE A 202 -7.45 15.03 0.83
C PHE A 202 -6.65 16.05 1.65
N THR A 203 -7.28 17.16 2.00
CA THR A 203 -6.67 18.30 2.69
C THR A 203 -7.43 18.63 3.96
N GLU A 204 -6.78 19.34 4.89
CA GLU A 204 -7.43 19.83 6.11
C GLU A 204 -8.69 20.66 5.81
N GLU A 205 -8.68 21.41 4.71
CA GLU A 205 -9.81 22.21 4.27
C GLU A 205 -10.99 21.35 3.82
N ASP A 206 -10.76 20.24 3.10
CA ASP A 206 -11.84 19.32 2.71
C ASP A 206 -12.57 18.74 3.92
N TRP A 207 -11.82 18.37 4.97
CA TRP A 207 -12.39 17.88 6.22
C TRP A 207 -13.24 18.95 6.93
N ARG A 208 -12.76 20.19 6.98
CA ARG A 208 -13.49 21.32 7.56
C ARG A 208 -14.76 21.62 6.76
N ASN A 209 -14.68 21.61 5.44
CA ASN A 209 -15.81 21.83 4.54
C ASN A 209 -16.87 20.73 4.69
N LEU A 210 -16.45 19.47 4.83
CA LEU A 210 -17.35 18.36 5.11
C LEU A 210 -18.08 18.55 6.43
N ALA A 211 -17.38 18.91 7.51
CA ALA A 211 -17.99 19.17 8.81
C ALA A 211 -19.02 20.31 8.72
N THR A 212 -18.65 21.45 8.15
CA THR A 212 -19.56 22.59 7.96
C THR A 212 -20.81 22.22 7.15
N LYS A 213 -20.67 21.34 6.15
CA LYS A 213 -21.81 20.86 5.35
C LYS A 213 -22.80 20.03 6.17
N LEU A 214 -22.34 19.33 7.21
CA LEU A 214 -23.16 18.46 8.05
C LEU A 214 -23.70 19.15 9.32
N ASP A 215 -23.11 20.28 9.72
CA ASP A 215 -23.39 21.02 10.96
C ASP A 215 -24.89 21.30 11.19
N ASN A 216 -25.59 21.76 10.14
CA ASN A 216 -27.01 22.13 10.21
C ASN A 216 -27.97 21.02 9.74
N SER A 217 -27.51 19.77 9.69
CA SER A 217 -28.37 18.68 9.24
C SER A 217 -29.45 18.33 10.27
N THR A 218 -30.68 18.13 9.79
CA THR A 218 -31.78 17.58 10.59
C THR A 218 -31.73 16.04 10.70
N ASN A 219 -30.87 15.37 9.93
CA ASN A 219 -30.77 13.91 9.93
C ASN A 219 -29.87 13.43 11.09
N GLN A 220 -30.37 12.49 11.91
CA GLN A 220 -29.65 11.97 13.07
C GLN A 220 -28.28 11.35 12.71
N LYS A 221 -28.17 10.66 11.56
CA LYS A 221 -26.92 10.02 11.13
C LYS A 221 -25.87 11.05 10.73
N GLU A 222 -26.27 12.08 10.00
CA GLU A 222 -25.39 13.18 9.60
C GLU A 222 -24.92 13.98 10.81
N ARG A 223 -25.79 14.19 11.81
CA ARG A 223 -25.41 14.82 13.08
C ARG A 223 -24.38 14.00 13.87
N ALA A 224 -24.57 12.68 13.94
CA ALA A 224 -23.60 11.79 14.59
C ALA A 224 -22.25 11.78 13.86
N LEU A 225 -22.26 11.75 12.52
CA LEU A 225 -21.05 11.88 11.72
C LEU A 225 -20.36 13.23 11.95
N HIS A 226 -21.12 14.33 11.99
CA HIS A 226 -20.60 15.66 12.29
C HIS A 226 -19.90 15.72 13.65
N GLU A 227 -20.55 15.20 14.70
CA GLU A 227 -19.99 15.12 16.05
C GLU A 227 -18.67 14.36 16.06
N VAL A 228 -18.62 13.17 15.44
CA VAL A 228 -17.39 12.39 15.29
C VAL A 228 -16.29 13.19 14.60
N LEU A 229 -16.59 13.88 13.49
CA LEU A 229 -15.61 14.69 12.76
C LEU A 229 -15.05 15.82 13.63
N VAL A 230 -15.91 16.59 14.29
CA VAL A 230 -15.53 17.76 15.09
C VAL A 230 -14.79 17.39 16.36
N GLU A 231 -15.22 16.34 17.06
CA GLU A 231 -14.63 15.96 18.34
C GLU A 231 -13.36 15.13 18.18
N ASN A 232 -13.36 14.16 17.26
CA ASN A 232 -12.28 13.16 17.19
C ASN A 232 -11.20 13.50 16.16
N PHE A 233 -11.56 14.17 15.06
CA PHE A 233 -10.66 14.40 13.93
C PHE A 233 -10.14 15.83 13.87
N LEU A 234 -11.03 16.82 13.70
CA LEU A 234 -10.65 18.22 13.43
C LEU A 234 -9.58 18.80 14.39
N PRO A 235 -9.61 18.55 15.71
CA PRO A 235 -8.62 19.12 16.63
C PRO A 235 -7.19 18.61 16.37
N LYS A 236 -7.08 17.41 15.79
CA LYS A 236 -5.80 16.71 15.57
C LYS A 236 -5.32 16.81 14.12
N LEU A 237 -6.18 17.18 13.16
CA LEU A 237 -5.84 17.18 11.72
C LEU A 237 -4.58 17.98 11.40
N SER A 238 -4.46 19.21 11.87
CA SER A 238 -3.29 20.05 11.56
C SER A 238 -1.97 19.43 12.04
N LYS A 239 -1.99 18.68 13.13
CA LYS A 239 -0.83 17.93 13.63
C LYS A 239 -0.59 16.69 12.78
N LEU A 240 -1.64 15.92 12.47
CA LEU A 240 -1.57 14.72 11.63
C LEU A 240 -0.99 15.02 10.24
N PHE A 241 -1.49 16.04 9.54
CA PHE A 241 -0.98 16.44 8.22
C PHE A 241 0.50 16.84 8.27
N ARG A 242 0.91 17.64 9.27
CA ARG A 242 2.31 18.04 9.44
C ARG A 242 3.21 16.85 9.75
N GLU A 243 2.78 15.94 10.62
CA GLU A 243 3.55 14.76 10.98
C GLU A 243 3.69 13.77 9.82
N GLN A 244 2.62 13.58 9.06
CA GLN A 244 2.61 12.74 7.86
C GLN A 244 3.59 13.28 6.81
N GLU A 245 3.52 14.57 6.48
CA GLU A 245 4.43 15.19 5.52
C GLU A 245 5.89 15.15 6.02
N ARG A 246 6.12 15.40 7.31
CA ARG A 246 7.47 15.30 7.91
C ARG A 246 8.05 13.90 7.77
N LYS A 247 7.28 12.86 8.12
CA LYS A 247 7.73 11.45 8.03
C LYS A 247 7.97 11.03 6.59
N ARG A 248 7.08 11.42 5.67
CA ARG A 248 7.22 11.16 4.23
C ARG A 248 8.50 11.78 3.68
N ARG A 249 8.78 13.05 3.99
CA ARG A 249 10.04 13.72 3.59
C ARG A 249 11.27 13.06 4.17
N ALA A 250 11.22 12.65 5.44
CA ALA A 250 12.34 11.97 6.09
C ALA A 250 12.69 10.65 5.37
N ARG A 251 11.70 9.82 5.05
CA ARG A 251 11.91 8.56 4.31
C ARG A 251 12.53 8.76 2.93
N LEU A 252 12.07 9.77 2.19
CA LEU A 252 12.64 10.11 0.88
C LEU A 252 14.13 10.51 0.99
N LEU A 253 14.50 11.23 2.06
CA LEU A 253 15.90 11.61 2.31
C LEU A 253 16.76 10.41 2.73
N GLU A 254 16.23 9.51 3.56
CA GLU A 254 16.91 8.28 3.98
C GLU A 254 17.21 7.36 2.78
N GLN A 255 16.24 7.22 1.87
CA GLN A 255 16.41 6.47 0.63
C GLN A 255 17.52 7.08 -0.24
N ARG A 256 17.52 8.41 -0.44
CA ARG A 256 18.56 9.12 -1.20
C ARG A 256 19.94 8.96 -0.58
N THR A 257 20.03 9.00 0.75
CA THR A 257 21.28 8.80 1.49
C THR A 257 21.79 7.39 1.31
N SER A 258 20.91 6.39 1.37
CA SER A 258 21.23 4.98 1.14
C SER A 258 21.76 4.74 -0.28
N SER A 259 21.11 5.31 -1.30
CA SER A 259 21.58 5.23 -2.69
C SER A 259 22.95 5.88 -2.88
N ARG A 260 23.18 7.04 -2.27
CA ARG A 260 24.49 7.73 -2.32
C ARG A 260 25.59 6.89 -1.67
N ILE A 261 25.33 6.29 -0.51
CA ILE A 261 26.29 5.41 0.18
C ILE A 261 26.61 4.18 -0.68
N ARG A 262 25.60 3.58 -1.31
CA ARG A 262 25.78 2.44 -2.22
C ARG A 262 26.71 2.78 -3.39
N LEU A 263 26.46 3.91 -4.08
CA LEU A 263 27.30 4.38 -5.19
C LEU A 263 28.76 4.61 -4.76
N LEU A 264 28.97 5.19 -3.58
CA LEU A 264 30.31 5.40 -3.02
C LEU A 264 31.04 4.08 -2.75
N ARG A 265 30.33 3.07 -2.22
CA ARG A 265 30.90 1.73 -1.98
C ARG A 265 31.25 1.01 -3.28
N GLU A 266 30.36 1.07 -4.28
CA GLU A 266 30.60 0.48 -5.60
C GLU A 266 31.83 1.12 -6.27
N LYS A 267 31.96 2.45 -6.19
CA LYS A 267 33.15 3.17 -6.70
C LYS A 267 34.44 2.74 -5.99
N GLN A 268 34.43 2.64 -4.66
CA GLN A 268 35.59 2.16 -3.90
C GLN A 268 35.98 0.72 -4.27
N GLN A 269 35.01 -0.16 -4.50
CA GLN A 269 35.27 -1.54 -4.92
C GLN A 269 35.88 -1.59 -6.33
N GLN A 270 35.38 -0.78 -7.26
CA GLN A 270 35.94 -0.67 -8.60
C GLN A 270 37.38 -0.15 -8.57
N GLU A 271 37.67 0.89 -7.79
CA GLU A 271 39.03 1.42 -7.62
C GLU A 271 39.98 0.37 -7.03
N GLN A 272 39.54 -0.38 -6.01
CA GLN A 272 40.33 -1.48 -5.44
C GLN A 272 40.57 -2.62 -6.44
N GLN A 273 39.58 -2.95 -7.26
CA GLN A 273 39.73 -3.99 -8.28
C GLN A 273 40.71 -3.55 -9.38
N GLN A 274 40.62 -2.31 -9.85
CA GLN A 274 41.55 -1.76 -10.84
C GLN A 274 42.99 -1.75 -10.30
N LEU A 275 43.19 -1.39 -9.04
CA LEU A 275 44.51 -1.43 -8.38
C LEU A 275 45.07 -2.86 -8.33
N LYS A 276 44.23 -3.85 -7.98
CA LYS A 276 44.64 -5.27 -7.97
C LYS A 276 44.99 -5.77 -9.37
N ASP A 277 44.20 -5.43 -10.38
CA ASP A 277 44.44 -5.85 -11.77
C ASP A 277 45.74 -5.20 -12.31
N GLN A 278 46.01 -3.95 -11.94
CA GLN A 278 47.25 -3.24 -12.31
C GLN A 278 48.48 -3.86 -11.62
N GLN A 279 48.39 -4.20 -10.32
CA GLN A 279 49.45 -4.91 -9.61
C GLN A 279 49.70 -6.30 -10.20
N GLN A 280 48.65 -7.04 -10.55
CA GLN A 280 48.79 -8.36 -11.19
C GLN A 280 49.40 -8.27 -12.59
N ARG A 281 49.12 -7.21 -13.36
CA ARG A 281 49.81 -6.95 -14.64
C ARG A 281 51.28 -6.61 -14.44
N TYR A 282 51.62 -5.83 -13.42
CA TYR A 282 53.02 -5.46 -13.14
C TYR A 282 53.87 -6.65 -12.71
N VAL A 283 53.29 -7.64 -12.02
CA VAL A 283 53.98 -8.88 -11.60
C VAL A 283 54.13 -9.90 -12.74
N ARG A 284 53.38 -9.75 -13.84
CA ARG A 284 53.44 -10.65 -15.02
C ARG A 284 54.40 -10.17 -16.13
N CYS A 285 54.92 -8.94 -16.04
CA CYS A 285 55.99 -8.43 -16.89
C CYS A 285 57.34 -8.61 -16.21
#